data_AF-A0A5P9FHX8-F1
#
_entry.id   AF-A0A5P9FHX8-F1
#
_cell.length_a   1.000
_cell.length_b   1.000
_cell.length_c   1.000
_cell.angle_alpha   90.00
_cell.angle_beta   90.00
_cell.angle_gamma   90.00
#
_symmetry.space_group_name_H-M   'P 1'
#
loop_
_entity.id
_entity.type
_entity.pdbx_description
1 polymer ?
#
loop_
_entity_poly.entity_id
_entity_poly.type
_entity_poly.pdbx_seq_one_letter_code
_entity_poly.pdbx_strand_id
1 'polypeptide(L)'
;MAQSQTTAHIKDVESQAQQAAGNDNAALKAQIETLKADLASITDLLGEIGARRKDETVDAARARYESAKRDGERLYEDARHRANDAQDQALEAIRRQPATAIGIAVAAGFLAGLITSRK
;
A
#
# COMPACT_ATOMS: atom_id res chain seq x y z
N MET A 1 -39.31 51.32 -51.07
CA MET A 1 -39.54 49.88 -50.86
C MET A 1 -38.25 49.06 -50.60
N ALA A 2 -37.05 49.66 -50.55
CA ALA A 2 -35.80 48.90 -50.35
C ALA A 2 -35.43 48.61 -48.88
N GLN A 3 -35.94 49.35 -47.90
CA GLN A 3 -35.54 49.19 -46.49
C GLN A 3 -36.23 48.02 -45.78
N SER A 4 -37.36 47.50 -46.31
CA SER A 4 -38.14 46.47 -45.63
C SER A 4 -37.55 45.05 -45.75
N GLN A 5 -36.66 44.81 -46.73
CA GLN A 5 -36.03 43.50 -46.92
C GLN A 5 -34.73 43.34 -46.10
N THR A 6 -34.01 44.43 -45.86
CA THR A 6 -32.77 44.41 -45.06
C THR A 6 -33.03 44.06 -43.60
N THR A 7 -34.14 44.54 -43.02
CA THR A 7 -34.49 44.25 -41.61
C THR A 7 -34.92 42.80 -41.38
N ALA A 8 -35.49 42.14 -42.40
CA ALA A 8 -35.88 40.73 -42.32
C ALA A 8 -34.64 39.82 -42.23
N HIS A 9 -33.66 40.04 -43.12
CA HIS A 9 -32.43 39.25 -43.16
C HIS A 9 -31.56 39.39 -41.89
N ILE A 10 -31.53 40.55 -41.25
CA ILE A 10 -30.75 40.75 -40.01
C ILE A 10 -31.32 39.90 -38.86
N LYS A 11 -32.66 39.80 -38.77
CA LYS A 11 -33.34 39.03 -37.72
C LYS A 11 -33.13 37.52 -37.88
N ASP A 12 -33.06 37.05 -39.11
CA ASP A 12 -32.77 35.64 -39.43
C ASP A 12 -31.33 35.27 -39.06
N VAL A 13 -30.36 36.18 -39.28
CA VAL A 13 -28.95 35.97 -38.91
C VAL A 13 -28.77 35.94 -37.38
N GLU A 14 -29.42 36.84 -36.63
CA GLU A 14 -29.41 36.79 -35.16
C GLU A 14 -30.02 35.49 -34.61
N SER A 15 -31.13 35.05 -35.22
CA SER A 15 -31.82 33.82 -34.81
C SER A 15 -30.97 32.57 -35.07
N GLN A 16 -30.25 32.52 -36.20
CA GLN A 16 -29.32 31.45 -36.52
C GLN A 16 -28.10 31.43 -35.59
N ALA A 17 -27.55 32.60 -35.24
CA ALA A 17 -26.44 32.70 -34.29
C ALA A 17 -26.84 32.22 -32.88
N GLN A 18 -28.05 32.56 -32.43
CA GLN A 18 -28.57 32.10 -31.14
C GLN A 18 -28.88 30.60 -31.13
N GLN A 19 -29.36 30.04 -32.24
CA GLN A 19 -29.56 28.59 -32.37
C GLN A 19 -28.23 27.83 -32.40
N ALA A 20 -27.22 28.32 -33.12
CA ALA A 20 -25.88 27.73 -33.11
C ALA A 20 -25.28 27.73 -31.69
N ALA A 21 -25.33 28.86 -30.98
CA ALA A 21 -24.86 28.96 -29.60
C ALA A 21 -25.65 28.06 -28.63
N GLY A 22 -26.95 27.87 -28.85
CA GLY A 22 -27.79 26.93 -28.10
C GLY A 22 -27.40 25.48 -28.34
N ASN A 23 -27.13 25.11 -29.59
CA ASN A 23 -26.70 23.78 -29.99
C ASN A 23 -25.32 23.43 -29.42
N ASP A 24 -24.37 24.39 -29.43
CA ASP A 24 -23.04 24.21 -28.86
C ASP A 24 -23.11 23.99 -27.34
N ASN A 25 -23.99 24.73 -26.64
CA ASN A 25 -24.24 24.53 -25.22
C ASN A 25 -24.81 23.14 -24.92
N ALA A 26 -25.76 22.67 -25.74
CA ALA A 26 -26.33 21.34 -25.59
C ALA A 26 -25.29 20.24 -25.83
N ALA A 27 -24.45 20.40 -26.84
CA ALA A 27 -23.36 19.47 -27.15
C ALA A 27 -22.31 19.42 -26.03
N LEU A 28 -21.96 20.56 -25.43
CA LEU A 28 -21.03 20.62 -24.31
C LEU A 28 -21.59 19.94 -23.05
N LYS A 29 -22.88 20.14 -22.76
CA LYS A 29 -23.58 19.46 -21.65
C LYS A 29 -23.56 17.94 -21.84
N ALA A 30 -23.82 17.45 -23.05
CA ALA A 30 -23.77 16.03 -23.36
C ALA A 30 -22.36 15.45 -23.13
N GLN A 31 -21.32 16.15 -23.57
CA GLN A 31 -19.93 15.73 -23.35
C GLN A 31 -19.53 15.72 -21.87
N ILE A 32 -19.99 16.69 -21.09
CA ILE A 32 -19.75 16.70 -19.64
C ILE A 32 -20.41 15.50 -18.97
N GLU A 33 -21.61 15.12 -19.40
CA GLU A 33 -22.31 13.96 -18.85
C GLU A 33 -21.59 12.65 -19.20
N THR A 34 -21.11 12.52 -20.44
CA THR A 34 -20.25 11.39 -20.84
C THR A 34 -18.98 11.34 -20.01
N LEU A 35 -18.28 12.47 -19.85
CA LEU A 35 -17.04 12.54 -19.08
C LEU A 35 -17.26 12.16 -17.61
N LYS A 36 -18.39 12.58 -17.01
CA LYS A 36 -18.78 12.17 -15.66
C LYS A 36 -19.01 10.67 -15.55
N ALA A 37 -19.69 10.08 -16.54
CA ALA A 37 -19.93 8.65 -16.57
C ALA A 37 -18.61 7.86 -16.68
N ASP A 38 -17.69 8.32 -17.54
CA ASP A 38 -16.36 7.71 -17.67
C ASP A 38 -15.56 7.81 -16.36
N LEU A 39 -15.62 8.96 -15.68
CA LEU A 39 -14.95 9.19 -14.41
C LEU A 39 -15.48 8.27 -13.31
N ALA A 40 -16.80 8.06 -13.26
CA ALA A 40 -17.43 7.11 -12.34
C ALA A 40 -16.95 5.68 -12.62
N SER A 41 -16.95 5.26 -13.89
CA SER A 41 -16.48 3.93 -14.30
C SER A 41 -15.01 3.68 -13.94
N ILE A 42 -14.13 4.65 -14.17
CA ILE A 42 -12.71 4.56 -13.78
C ILE A 42 -12.55 4.47 -12.25
N THR A 43 -13.34 5.26 -11.51
CA THR A 43 -13.29 5.26 -10.05
C THR A 43 -13.75 3.91 -9.47
N ASP A 44 -14.80 3.31 -10.04
CA ASP A 44 -15.29 1.99 -9.65
C ASP A 44 -14.24 0.89 -9.92
N LEU A 45 -13.65 0.88 -11.11
CA LEU A 45 -12.55 -0.03 -11.45
C LEU A 45 -11.36 0.12 -10.50
N LEU A 46 -10.98 1.36 -10.17
CA LEU A 46 -9.90 1.62 -9.23
C LEU A 46 -10.24 1.13 -7.81
N GLY A 47 -11.49 1.30 -7.39
CA GLY A 47 -12.01 0.76 -6.13
C GLY A 47 -11.94 -0.76 -6.08
N GLU A 48 -12.35 -1.43 -7.15
CA GLU A 48 -12.31 -2.90 -7.25
C GLU A 48 -10.87 -3.43 -7.25
N ILE A 49 -9.96 -2.81 -8.01
CA ILE A 49 -8.53 -3.15 -8.00
C ILE A 49 -7.93 -2.93 -6.61
N GLY A 50 -8.28 -1.82 -5.96
CA GLY A 50 -7.84 -1.50 -4.60
C GLY A 50 -8.29 -2.54 -3.57
N ALA A 51 -9.56 -2.97 -3.64
CA ALA A 51 -10.11 -4.01 -2.78
C ALA A 51 -9.39 -5.35 -2.97
N ARG A 52 -9.23 -5.81 -4.22
CA ARG A 52 -8.53 -7.07 -4.54
C ARG A 52 -7.07 -7.06 -4.05
N ARG A 53 -6.34 -5.97 -4.29
CA ARG A 53 -4.94 -5.79 -3.83
C ARG A 53 -4.82 -5.87 -2.31
N LYS A 54 -5.76 -5.26 -1.58
CA LYS A 54 -5.78 -5.31 -0.11
C LYS A 54 -5.96 -6.74 0.40
N ASP A 55 -6.91 -7.47 -0.16
CA ASP A 55 -7.19 -8.85 0.25
C ASP A 55 -5.99 -9.78 -0.02
N GLU A 56 -5.37 -9.67 -1.20
CA GLU A 56 -4.13 -10.39 -1.52
C GLU A 56 -2.99 -10.09 -0.53
N THR A 57 -2.86 -8.83 -0.10
CA THR A 57 -1.79 -8.42 0.83
C THR A 57 -2.01 -9.00 2.23
N VAL A 58 -3.25 -9.02 2.71
CA VAL A 58 -3.62 -9.59 4.02
C VAL A 58 -3.42 -11.10 4.02
N ASP A 59 -3.83 -11.77 2.95
CA ASP A 59 -3.69 -13.23 2.84
C ASP A 59 -2.22 -13.63 2.69
N ALA A 60 -1.43 -12.90 1.90
CA ALA A 60 0.01 -13.11 1.81
C ALA A 60 0.71 -12.87 3.16
N ALA A 61 0.30 -11.84 3.91
CA ALA A 61 0.83 -11.57 5.25
C ALA A 61 0.47 -12.68 6.24
N ARG A 62 -0.77 -13.17 6.23
CA ARG A 62 -1.19 -14.33 7.05
C ARG A 62 -0.40 -15.58 6.70
N ALA A 63 -0.26 -15.91 5.42
CA ALA A 63 0.50 -17.07 4.98
C ALA A 63 1.96 -17.01 5.43
N ARG A 64 2.59 -15.82 5.33
CA ARG A 64 3.97 -15.59 5.84
C ARG A 64 4.07 -15.69 7.36
N TYR A 65 3.08 -15.18 8.08
CA TYR A 65 3.04 -15.28 9.53
C TYR A 65 2.91 -16.74 9.98
N GLU A 66 2.01 -17.51 9.38
CA GLU A 66 1.85 -18.93 9.68
C GLU A 66 3.11 -19.72 9.32
N SER A 67 3.75 -19.46 8.18
CA SER A 67 5.02 -20.12 7.85
C SER A 67 6.12 -19.75 8.85
N ALA A 68 6.26 -18.47 9.18
CA ALA A 68 7.25 -18.01 10.16
C ALA A 68 6.99 -18.60 11.56
N LYS A 69 5.72 -18.75 11.96
CA LYS A 69 5.35 -19.37 13.22
C LYS A 69 5.75 -20.85 13.25
N ARG A 70 5.40 -21.62 12.22
CA ARG A 70 5.80 -23.04 12.13
C ARG A 70 7.31 -23.21 12.08
N ASP A 71 8.00 -22.35 11.35
CA ASP A 71 9.46 -22.39 11.24
C ASP A 71 10.10 -22.00 12.57
N GLY A 72 9.51 -21.02 13.28
CA GLY A 72 9.90 -20.61 14.62
C GLY A 72 9.68 -21.70 15.67
N GLU A 73 8.55 -22.40 15.65
CA GLU A 73 8.28 -23.54 16.55
C GLU A 73 9.30 -24.66 16.36
N ARG A 74 9.61 -25.01 15.11
CA ARG A 74 10.67 -26.01 14.80
C ARG A 74 12.04 -25.54 15.26
N LEU A 75 12.41 -24.30 14.97
CA LEU A 75 13.69 -23.75 15.39
C LEU A 75 13.80 -23.64 16.91
N TYR A 76 12.70 -23.32 17.59
CA TYR A 76 12.63 -23.24 19.04
C TYR A 76 12.77 -24.61 19.70
N GLU A 77 12.09 -25.65 19.20
CA GLU A 77 12.30 -27.03 19.70
C GLU A 77 13.74 -27.48 19.50
N ASP A 78 14.30 -27.29 18.31
CA ASP A 78 15.68 -27.69 17.99
C ASP A 78 16.70 -26.92 18.84
N ALA A 79 16.47 -25.61 19.04
CA ALA A 79 17.26 -24.79 19.95
C ALA A 79 17.11 -25.22 21.40
N ARG A 80 15.92 -25.62 21.85
CA ARG A 80 15.68 -26.10 23.21
C ARG A 80 16.39 -27.41 23.49
N HIS A 81 16.38 -28.36 22.55
CA HIS A 81 17.15 -29.59 22.66
C HIS A 81 18.65 -29.29 22.75
N ARG A 82 19.18 -28.48 21.84
CA ARG A 82 20.61 -28.08 21.86
C ARG A 82 20.99 -27.27 23.10
N ALA A 83 20.09 -26.45 23.64
CA ALA A 83 20.33 -25.67 24.84
C ALA A 83 20.41 -26.53 26.09
N ASN A 84 19.62 -27.61 26.17
CA ASN A 84 19.74 -28.58 27.26
C ASN A 84 21.10 -29.29 27.20
N ASP A 85 21.50 -29.78 26.01
CA ASP A 85 22.80 -30.44 25.82
C ASP A 85 23.99 -29.48 26.06
N ALA A 86 23.83 -28.21 25.71
CA ALA A 86 24.83 -27.18 25.91
C ALA A 86 24.91 -26.70 27.38
N GLN A 87 23.82 -26.76 28.16
CA GLN A 87 23.85 -26.38 29.58
C GLN A 87 24.81 -27.28 30.37
N ASP A 88 24.71 -28.60 30.18
CA ASP A 88 25.57 -29.56 30.87
C ASP A 88 27.04 -29.35 30.50
N GLN A 89 27.32 -29.10 29.21
CA GLN A 89 28.67 -28.80 28.72
C GLN A 89 29.20 -27.43 29.17
N ALA A 90 28.32 -26.43 29.32
CA ALA A 90 28.69 -25.11 29.77
C ALA A 90 29.12 -25.11 31.24
N LEU A 91 28.45 -25.88 32.11
CA LEU A 91 28.86 -26.03 33.51
C LEU A 91 30.26 -26.65 33.63
N GLU A 92 30.57 -27.65 32.80
CA GLU A 92 31.90 -28.25 32.69
C GLU A 92 32.94 -27.24 32.18
N ALA A 93 32.60 -26.47 31.15
CA ALA A 93 33.47 -25.47 30.54
C ALA A 93 33.78 -24.29 31.48
N ILE A 94 32.81 -23.83 32.27
CA ILE A 94 33.00 -22.78 33.28
C ILE A 94 34.01 -23.23 34.34
N ARG A 95 33.92 -24.49 34.79
CA ARG A 95 34.87 -25.06 35.76
C ARG A 95 36.26 -25.23 35.18
N ARG A 96 36.36 -25.61 33.90
CA ARG A 96 37.62 -25.88 33.22
C ARG A 96 38.35 -24.62 32.73
N GLN A 97 37.61 -23.57 32.39
CA GLN A 97 38.13 -22.32 31.83
C GLN A 97 37.35 -21.09 32.32
N PRO A 98 37.58 -20.63 33.57
CA PRO A 98 36.84 -19.50 34.15
C PRO A 98 37.05 -18.18 33.39
N ALA A 99 38.23 -17.95 32.82
CA ALA A 99 38.53 -16.74 32.03
C ALA A 99 37.65 -16.61 30.77
N THR A 100 37.40 -17.73 30.08
CA THR A 100 36.54 -17.76 28.87
C THR A 100 35.10 -17.40 29.22
N ALA A 101 34.58 -17.90 30.34
CA ALA A 101 33.23 -17.60 30.82
C ALA A 101 33.04 -16.10 31.12
N ILE A 102 34.03 -15.49 31.80
CA ILE A 102 34.03 -14.04 32.07
C ILE A 102 34.05 -13.25 30.76
N GLY A 103 34.86 -13.66 29.77
CA GLY A 103 34.92 -13.02 28.46
C GLY A 103 33.58 -13.04 27.72
N ILE A 104 32.87 -14.17 27.74
CA ILE A 104 31.53 -14.29 27.14
C ILE A 104 30.52 -13.37 27.84
N ALA A 105 30.52 -13.34 29.18
CA ALA A 105 29.62 -12.48 29.94
C ALA A 105 29.84 -10.99 29.64
N VAL A 106 31.11 -10.56 29.58
CA VAL A 106 31.48 -9.19 29.23
C VAL A 106 31.06 -8.87 27.79
N ALA A 107 31.30 -9.77 26.83
CA ALA A 107 30.90 -9.58 25.44
C ALA A 107 29.37 -9.48 25.28
N ALA A 108 28.61 -10.35 25.95
CA ALA A 108 27.15 -10.31 25.94
C ALA A 108 26.60 -9.02 26.56
N GLY A 109 27.15 -8.60 27.70
CA GLY A 109 26.79 -7.34 28.36
C GLY A 109 27.10 -6.13 27.48
N PHE A 110 28.23 -6.13 26.78
CA PHE A 110 28.60 -5.06 25.85
C PHE A 110 27.62 -4.96 24.67
N LEU A 111 27.28 -6.07 24.02
CA LEU A 111 26.30 -6.09 22.93
C LEU A 111 24.91 -5.62 23.37
N ALA A 112 24.43 -6.11 24.52
CA ALA A 112 23.16 -5.68 25.09
C ALA A 112 23.17 -4.17 25.44
N GLY A 113 24.31 -3.68 25.96
CA GLY A 113 24.58 -2.26 26.17
C GLY A 113 24.47 -1.46 24.88
N LEU A 114 25.13 -1.87 23.79
CA LEU A 114 25.09 -1.18 22.49
C LEU A 114 23.69 -1.10 21.88
N ILE A 115 22.85 -2.11 22.07
CA ILE A 115 21.47 -2.12 21.56
C ILE A 115 20.60 -1.18 22.39
N THR A 116 20.78 -1.19 23.71
CA THR A 116 19.98 -0.39 24.66
C THR A 116 20.40 1.08 24.66
N SER A 117 21.68 1.37 24.39
CA SER A 117 22.25 2.72 24.36
C SER A 117 21.88 3.52 23.11
N ARG A 118 21.15 2.93 22.16
CA ARG A 118 20.64 3.62 20.95
C ARG A 118 19.30 4.32 21.17
N LYS A 119 18.97 4.66 22.41
CA LYS A 119 17.83 5.52 22.76
C LYS A 119 18.32 6.90 23.15
#